data_AF-A0A7C2XZ11-F1
#
_entry.id   AF-A0A7C2XZ11-F1
#
_cell.length_a   1.000
_cell.length_b   1.000
_cell.length_c   1.000
_cell.angle_alpha   90.00
_cell.angle_beta   90.00
_cell.angle_gamma   90.00
#
_symmetry.space_group_name_H-M   'P 1'
#
loop_
_entity.id
_entity.type
_entity.pdbx_description
1 polymer ?
#
loop_
_entity_poly.entity_id
_entity_poly.type
_entity_poly.pdbx_seq_one_letter_code
_entity_poly.pdbx_strand_id
1 'polypeptide(L)' 'MAQLIGFKINFLKPVWKAKLRAVGKVVKSGKAIGLVECDVIDEQQNLVAPASSTCMTLRGEKAQGR' A
#
# COMPACT_ATOMS: atom_id res chain seq x y z
N MET A 1 13.66 3.44 -7.00
CA MET A 1 12.46 2.74 -7.51
C MET A 1 12.08 1.62 -6.54
N ALA A 2 10.81 1.35 -6.30
CA ALA A 2 10.37 0.25 -5.44
C ALA A 2 9.54 -0.75 -6.25
N GLN A 3 9.86 -2.04 -6.15
CA GLN A 3 9.14 -3.12 -6.80
C GLN A 3 8.21 -3.81 -5.79
N LEU A 4 6.92 -3.93 -6.13
CA LEU A 4 5.97 -4.72 -5.36
C LEU A 4 6.30 -6.21 -5.45
N ILE A 5 6.49 -6.87 -4.30
CA ILE A 5 6.69 -8.33 -4.21
C ILE A 5 5.36 -9.02 -3.91
N GLY A 6 4.60 -8.44 -2.98
CA GLY A 6 3.32 -8.97 -2.55
C GLY A 6 2.40 -7.85 -2.16
N PHE A 7 1.13 -8.04 -2.47
CA PHE A 7 0.05 -7.13 -2.14
C PHE A 7 -1.13 -7.91 -1.61
N LYS A 8 -1.72 -7.44 -0.53
CA LYS A 8 -2.96 -7.96 0.05
C LYS A 8 -3.90 -6.80 0.31
N ILE A 9 -5.18 -7.00 0.00
CA ILE A 9 -6.26 -6.10 0.39
C ILE A 9 -7.45 -6.93 0.85
N ASN A 10 -8.15 -6.45 1.87
CA ASN A 10 -9.37 -7.06 2.38
C ASN A 10 -10.50 -6.05 2.29
N PHE A 11 -11.58 -6.37 1.57
CA PHE A 11 -12.74 -5.51 1.47
C PHE A 11 -13.72 -5.83 2.60
N LEU A 12 -13.94 -4.86 3.49
CA LEU A 12 -14.77 -5.05 4.68
C LEU A 12 -16.24 -4.69 4.42
N LYS A 13 -16.50 -3.78 3.48
CA LYS A 13 -17.85 -3.39 3.07
C LYS A 13 -17.90 -2.94 1.61
N PRO A 14 -19.03 -3.12 0.91
CA PRO A 14 -19.22 -2.61 -0.44
C PRO A 14 -19.32 -1.07 -0.45
N VAL A 15 -18.82 -0.43 -1.50
CA VAL A 15 -18.94 1.01 -1.74
C VAL A 15 -19.41 1.24 -3.16
N TRP A 16 -20.56 1.90 -3.32
CA TRP A 16 -21.17 2.16 -4.63
C TRP A 16 -20.85 3.55 -5.17
N LYS A 17 -20.96 4.58 -4.31
CA LYS A 17 -20.71 5.98 -4.67
C LYS A 17 -20.27 6.75 -3.43
N ALA A 18 -18.96 6.93 -3.28
CA ALA A 18 -18.35 7.71 -2.21
C ALA A 18 -16.97 8.19 -2.63
N LYS A 19 -16.47 9.26 -2.01
CA LYS A 19 -15.05 9.60 -2.07
C LYS A 19 -14.30 8.77 -1.04
N LEU A 20 -13.28 8.06 -1.48
CA LEU A 20 -12.43 7.26 -0.61
C LEU A 20 -11.07 7.94 -0.46
N ARG A 21 -10.50 7.87 0.75
CA ARG A 21 -9.14 8.32 1.03
C ARG A 21 -8.29 7.12 1.43
N ALA A 22 -7.20 6.93 0.71
CA ALA A 22 -6.17 5.97 1.04
C ALA A 22 -5.09 6.66 1.88
N VAL A 23 -4.88 6.20 3.11
CA VAL A 23 -3.82 6.71 4.00
C VAL A 23 -2.79 5.62 4.19
N GLY A 24 -1.61 5.83 3.60
CA GLY A 24 -0.48 4.90 3.69
C GLY A 24 0.46 5.23 4.85
N LYS A 25 1.03 4.20 5.47
CA LYS A 25 2.13 4.31 6.43
C LYS A 25 3.22 3.29 6.11
N VAL A 26 4.47 3.70 6.29
CA VAL A 26 5.61 2.79 6.24
C VAL A 26 5.70 2.09 7.59
N VAL A 27 5.44 0.79 7.61
CA VAL A 27 5.57 -0.04 8.82
C VAL A 27 7.02 -0.40 9.07
N LYS A 28 7.75 -0.72 8.00
CA LYS A 28 9.18 -1.05 8.06
C LYS A 28 9.90 -0.56 6.81
N SER A 29 11.01 0.14 6.99
CA SER A 29 11.90 0.56 5.90
C SER A 29 13.26 -0.12 6.05
N GLY A 30 13.37 -1.35 5.54
CA GLY A 30 14.63 -2.07 5.52
C GLY A 30 15.54 -1.65 4.37
N LYS A 31 16.79 -2.12 4.39
CA LYS A 31 17.79 -1.82 3.36
C LYS A 31 17.35 -2.25 1.95
N ALA A 32 16.70 -3.42 1.85
CA ALA A 32 16.24 -4.01 0.59
C ALA A 32 14.73 -4.23 0.54
N ILE A 33 14.10 -4.59 1.66
CA ILE A 33 12.66 -4.88 1.75
C ILE A 33 11.99 -3.86 2.67
N GLY A 34 10.87 -3.30 2.22
CA GLY A 34 9.96 -2.47 2.98
C GLY A 34 8.59 -3.12 3.15
N LEU A 35 7.91 -2.77 4.23
CA LEU A 35 6.52 -3.10 4.49
C LEU A 35 5.74 -1.80 4.63
N VAL A 36 4.68 -1.67 3.84
CA VAL A 36 3.74 -0.56 3.93
C VAL A 36 2.35 -1.09 4.19
N GLU A 37 1.59 -0.34 4.97
CA GLU A 37 0.17 -0.55 5.19
C GLU A 37 -0.58 0.65 4.65
N CYS A 38 -1.82 0.44 4.23
CA CYS A 38 -2.69 1.49 3.77
C CYS A 38 -4.13 1.22 4.22
N ASP A 39 -4.74 2.20 4.84
CA ASP A 39 -6.16 2.17 5.16
C ASP A 39 -6.94 2.97 4.12
N VAL A 40 -7.92 2.32 3.49
CA VAL A 40 -8.91 2.98 2.65
C VAL A 40 -10.11 3.32 3.52
N ILE A 41 -10.39 4.60 3.69
CA ILE A 41 -11.49 5.11 4.50
C ILE A 41 -12.48 5.91 3.65
N ASP A 42 -13.75 5.94 4.06
CA ASP A 42 -14.77 6.80 3.47
C ASP A 42 -14.77 8.22 4.09
N GLU A 43 -15.71 9.07 3.65
CA GLU A 43 -15.85 10.45 4.11
C GLU A 43 -16.20 10.57 5.61
N GLN A 44 -16.73 9.50 6.20
CA GLN A 44 -17.04 9.41 7.63
C GLN A 44 -15.90 8.77 8.43
N GLN A 45 -14.74 8.53 7.81
CA GLN A 45 -13.57 7.86 8.38
C GLN A 45 -13.81 6.38 8.73
N ASN A 46 -14.85 5.73 8.18
CA ASN A 46 -15.01 4.30 8.37
C ASN A 46 -14.01 3.54 7.51
N LEU A 47 -13.40 2.49 8.07
CA LEU A 47 -12.50 1.60 7.33
C LEU A 47 -13.30 0.79 6.30
N VAL A 48 -12.95 0.96 5.02
CA VAL A 48 -13.53 0.23 3.89
C VAL A 48 -12.66 -0.97 3.54
N ALA A 49 -11.36 -0.76 3.45
CA ALA A 49 -10.41 -1.81 3.13
C ALA A 49 -9.01 -1.47 3.66
N PRO A 50 -8.45 -2.29 4.56
CA PRO A 50 -7.02 -2.29 4.82
C PRO A 50 -6.28 -3.03 3.70
N ALA A 51 -5.13 -2.50 3.33
CA ALA A 51 -4.19 -3.08 2.40
C ALA A 51 -2.80 -3.13 3.02
N SER A 52 -2.02 -4.15 2.64
CA SER A 52 -0.61 -4.24 2.99
C SER A 52 0.21 -4.64 1.77
N SER A 53 1.42 -4.11 1.70
CA SER A 53 2.34 -4.41 0.63
C SER A 53 3.75 -4.60 1.15
N THR A 54 4.38 -5.66 0.65
CA THR A 54 5.83 -5.84 0.75
C THR A 54 6.46 -5.34 -0.54
N CYS A 55 7.38 -4.38 -0.42
CA CYS A 55 8.08 -3.78 -1.53
C CYS A 55 9.59 -4.01 -1.41
N MET A 56 10.27 -4.12 -2.53
CA MET A 56 11.72 -4.18 -2.62
C MET A 56 12.25 -2.85 -3.15
N THR A 57 13.15 -2.22 -2.42
CA THR A 57 13.82 -0.99 -2.87
C THR A 57 14.90 -1.36 -3.87
N LEU A 58 14.67 -1.05 -5.15
CA LEU A 58 15.64 -1.20 -6.23
C LEU A 58 16.67 -0.05 -6.16
N ARG A 59 17.95 -0.40 -6.16
CA ARG A 59 19.11 0.53 -6.16
C ARG A 59 20.12 0.13 -7.24
N GLY A 60 20.86 1.10 -7.75
CA GLY A 60 21.90 0.89 -8.77
C GLY A 60 21.33 0.40 -10.11
N GLU A 61 22.09 -0.43 -10.82
CA GLU A 61 21.70 -1.01 -12.12
C GLU A 61 20.32 -1.69 -12.11
N LYS A 62 19.89 -2.22 -10.96
CA LYS A 62 18.56 -2.87 -10.81
C LYS A 62 17.37 -1.91 -10.92
N ALA A 63 17.59 -0.59 -10.92
CA ALA A 63 16.57 0.42 -11.20
C ALA A 63 16.55 0.87 -12.66
N GLN A 64 17.50 0.42 -13.50
CA GLN A 64 17.57 0.84 -14.89
C GLN A 64 16.51 0.11 -15.72
N GLY A 65 15.59 0.85 -16.31
CA GLY A 65 14.48 0.30 -17.12
C GLY A 65 13.18 -0.01 -16.35
N ARG A 66 13.04 0.48 -15.11
CA ARG A 66 11.78 0.50 -14.36
C ARG A 66 11.51 1.86 -13.76
#